data_AF-A0A150UF06-F1
#
_entry.id   AF-A0A150UF06-F1
#
_cell.length_a   1.000
_cell.length_b   1.000
_cell.length_c   1.000
_cell.angle_alpha   90.00
_cell.angle_beta   90.00
_cell.angle_gamma   90.00
#
_symmetry.space_group_name_H-M   'P 1'
#
loop_
_entity.id
_entity.type
_entity.pdbx_description
1 polymer ?
#
loop_
_entity_poly.entity_id
_entity_poly.type
_entity_poly.pdbx_seq_one_letter_code
_entity_poly.pdbx_strand_id
1 'polypeptide(L)' 'MTDLAQLQAQITADIAAAADEAALEAVRVAALGKKGSISALLATLGKMSPDERKTQGAAINQAKDEVTQAL' A
#
# COMPACT_ATOMS: atom_id res chain seq x y z
N MET A 1 8.77 10.41 -4.03
CA MET A 1 8.60 9.08 -4.67
C MET A 1 9.33 7.97 -3.92
N THR A 2 10.41 8.27 -3.19
CA THR A 2 11.21 7.27 -2.44
C THR A 2 10.42 6.50 -1.37
N ASP A 3 9.54 7.16 -0.61
CA ASP A 3 8.76 6.49 0.44
C ASP A 3 7.75 5.45 -0.08
N LEU A 4 7.04 5.75 -1.17
CA LEU A 4 6.02 4.84 -1.69
C LEU A 4 6.65 3.59 -2.30
N ALA A 5 7.72 3.76 -3.08
CA ALA A 5 8.44 2.63 -3.68
C ALA A 5 9.09 1.76 -2.61
N GLN A 6 9.65 2.36 -1.56
CA GLN A 6 10.22 1.61 -0.43
C GLN A 6 9.13 0.86 0.34
N LEU A 7 7.99 1.50 0.62
CA LEU A 7 6.86 0.85 1.28
C LEU A 7 6.37 -0.35 0.48
N GLN A 8 6.20 -0.18 -0.83
CA GLN A 8 5.77 -1.25 -1.72
C GLN A 8 6.76 -2.42 -1.70
N ALA A 9 8.06 -2.15 -1.87
CA ALA A 9 9.09 -3.19 -1.84
C ALA A 9 9.11 -3.95 -0.51
N GLN A 10 8.93 -3.25 0.61
CA GLN A 10 8.82 -3.88 1.94
C GLN A 10 7.60 -4.80 2.01
N ILE A 11 6.42 -4.33 1.61
CA ILE A 11 5.19 -5.15 1.64
C ILE A 11 5.35 -6.39 0.76
N THR A 12 5.90 -6.26 -0.45
CA THR A 12 6.13 -7.42 -1.33
C THR A 12 7.13 -8.41 -0.72
N ALA A 13 8.16 -7.94 -0.04
CA ALA A 13 9.09 -8.80 0.68
C ALA A 13 8.41 -9.52 1.85
N ASP A 14 7.57 -8.82 2.62
CA ASP A 14 6.81 -9.40 3.73
C ASP A 14 5.81 -10.46 3.24
N ILE A 15 5.15 -10.22 2.10
CA ILE A 15 4.30 -11.20 1.42
C ILE A 15 5.10 -12.45 1.05
N ALA A 16 6.26 -12.28 0.41
CA ALA A 16 7.11 -13.40 -0.01
C ALA A 16 7.69 -14.19 1.18
N ALA A 17 7.84 -13.55 2.34
CA ALA A 17 8.32 -14.16 3.58
C ALA A 17 7.22 -14.81 4.43
N ALA A 18 5.94 -14.61 4.08
CA ALA A 18 4.82 -15.19 4.82
C ALA A 18 4.84 -16.73 4.71
N ALA A 19 4.91 -17.41 5.86
CA ALA A 19 5.05 -18.87 5.91
C ALA A 19 3.71 -19.62 5.87
N ASP A 20 2.61 -18.91 6.11
CA ASP A 20 1.26 -19.46 6.16
C ASP A 20 0.19 -18.39 5.87
N GLU A 21 -1.06 -18.83 5.76
CA GLU A 21 -2.20 -17.95 5.48
C GLU A 21 -2.41 -16.89 6.57
N ALA A 22 -2.10 -17.19 7.83
CA ALA A 22 -2.25 -16.24 8.93
C ALA A 22 -1.22 -15.10 8.84
N ALA A 23 0.02 -15.41 8.47
CA ALA A 23 1.06 -14.45 8.20
C ALA A 23 0.71 -13.58 6.98
N LEU A 24 0.20 -14.19 5.91
CA LEU A 24 -0.23 -13.47 4.71
C LEU A 24 -1.38 -12.50 5.02
N GLU A 25 -2.37 -12.95 5.80
CA GLU A 25 -3.47 -12.11 6.26
C GLU A 25 -2.99 -10.96 7.15
N ALA A 26 -2.00 -11.19 8.02
CA ALA A 26 -1.41 -10.14 8.83
C ALA A 26 -0.74 -9.05 7.96
N VAL A 27 -0.01 -9.45 6.91
CA VAL A 27 0.59 -8.53 5.93
C VAL A 27 -0.51 -7.77 5.17
N ARG A 28 -1.56 -8.46 4.71
CA ARG A 28 -2.72 -7.83 4.07
C ARG A 28 -3.37 -6.77 4.97
N VAL A 29 -3.61 -7.08 6.24
CA VAL A 29 -4.22 -6.14 7.19
C VAL A 29 -3.29 -4.95 7.45
N ALA A 30 -1.98 -5.19 7.61
CA ALA A 30 -0.99 -4.14 7.84
C ALA A 30 -0.83 -3.19 6.64
N ALA A 31 -0.97 -3.69 5.41
CA ALA A 31 -0.87 -2.89 4.19
C ALA A 31 -2.20 -2.24 3.79
N LEU A 32 -3.27 -3.04 3.68
CA LEU A 32 -4.55 -2.71 3.05
C LEU A 32 -5.71 -2.57 4.04
N GLY A 33 -5.51 -2.91 5.32
CA GLY A 33 -6.54 -2.75 6.35
C GLY A 33 -6.95 -1.29 6.55
N LYS A 34 -8.00 -1.05 7.36
CA LYS A 34 -8.53 0.31 7.61
C LYS A 34 -7.49 1.30 8.13
N LYS A 35 -6.50 0.80 8.89
CA LYS A 35 -5.35 1.56 9.40
C LYS A 35 -4.03 1.14 8.73
N GLY A 36 -4.11 0.39 7.64
CA GLY A 36 -2.95 -0.09 6.92
C GLY A 36 -2.17 1.03 6.26
N SER A 37 -0.90 0.79 5.98
CA SER A 37 0.03 1.81 5.47
C SER A 37 -0.45 2.42 4.14
N ILE A 38 -0.92 1.61 3.19
CA ILE A 38 -1.44 2.09 1.89
C ILE A 38 -2.76 2.83 2.09
N SER A 39 -3.66 2.32 2.93
CA SER A 39 -4.92 2.98 3.28
C SER A 39 -4.70 4.35 3.94
N ALA A 40 -3.68 4.45 4.81
CA ALA A 40 -3.30 5.71 5.43
C ALA A 40 -2.79 6.73 4.39
N LEU A 41 -1.98 6.29 3.42
CA LEU A 41 -1.54 7.14 2.30
C LEU A 41 -2.71 7.64 1.46
N LEU A 42 -3.66 6.77 1.11
CA LEU A 42 -4.89 7.15 0.41
C LEU A 42 -5.70 8.20 1.18
N ALA A 43 -5.76 8.09 2.52
CA ALA A 43 -6.45 9.08 3.34
C ALA A 43 -5.79 10.47 3.31
N THR A 44 -4.46 10.56 3.09
CA THR A 44 -3.77 11.86 2.97
C THR A 44 -4.21 12.65 1.72
N LEU A 45 -4.65 11.95 0.67
CA LEU A 45 -5.12 12.57 -0.58
C LEU A 45 -6.30 13.52 -0.38
N GLY A 46 -7.13 13.28 0.65
CA GLY A 46 -8.26 14.14 1.00
C GLY A 46 -7.84 15.56 1.39
N LYS A 47 -6.58 15.76 1.80
CA LYS A 47 -6.01 17.06 2.19
C LYS A 47 -5.25 17.77 1.07
N MET A 48 -5.03 17.10 -0.06
CA MET A 48 -4.25 17.63 -1.19
C MET A 48 -5.13 18.44 -2.15
N SER A 49 -4.49 19.31 -2.94
CA SER A 49 -5.12 20.00 -4.08
C SER A 49 -5.55 19.00 -5.16
N PRO A 50 -6.46 19.38 -6.09
CA PRO A 50 -6.91 18.49 -7.16
C PRO A 50 -5.79 17.93 -8.03
N ASP A 51 -4.80 18.75 -8.39
CA ASP A 51 -3.70 18.34 -9.27
C ASP A 51 -2.72 17.39 -8.57
N GLU A 52 -2.38 17.69 -7.31
CA GLU A 52 -1.54 16.80 -6.48
C GLU A 52 -2.26 15.48 -6.23
N ARG A 53 -3.56 15.53 -5.89
CA ARG A 53 -4.39 14.35 -5.67
C ARG A 53 -4.42 13.45 -6.89
N LYS A 54 -4.50 14.00 -8.10
CA LYS A 54 -4.50 13.22 -9.34
C LYS A 54 -3.20 12.44 -9.51
N THR A 55 -2.07 13.12 -9.34
CA THR A 55 -0.74 12.53 -9.54
C THR A 55 -0.40 11.51 -8.44
N GLN A 56 -0.53 11.93 -7.18
CA GLN A 56 -0.22 11.07 -6.02
C GLN A 56 -1.23 9.93 -5.86
N GLY A 57 -2.50 10.20 -6.15
CA GLY A 57 -3.55 9.19 -6.09
C GLY A 57 -3.38 8.10 -7.13
N ALA A 58 -2.92 8.42 -8.35
CA ALA A 58 -2.59 7.41 -9.35
C ALA A 58 -1.46 6.51 -8.87
N ALA A 59 -0.37 7.09 -8.35
CA ALA A 59 0.77 6.32 -7.85
C ALA A 59 0.40 5.40 -6.67
N ILE A 60 -0.37 5.90 -5.69
CA ILE A 60 -0.78 5.10 -4.52
C ILE A 60 -1.76 4.00 -4.93
N ASN A 61 -2.69 4.26 -5.86
CA ASN A 61 -3.60 3.21 -6.36
C ASN A 61 -2.83 2.12 -7.12
N GLN A 62 -1.85 2.49 -7.94
CA GLN A 62 -0.99 1.51 -8.60
C GLN A 62 -0.28 0.60 -7.59
N ALA A 63 0.34 1.19 -6.56
CA ALA A 63 1.00 0.41 -5.51
C ALA A 63 0.01 -0.50 -4.75
N LYS A 64 -1.22 -0.02 -4.49
CA LYS A 64 -2.29 -0.83 -3.88
C LYS A 64 -2.64 -2.03 -4.74
N ASP A 65 -2.79 -1.83 -6.05
CA ASP A 65 -3.17 -2.88 -6.98
C ASP A 65 -2.05 -3.93 -7.12
N GLU A 66 -0.79 -3.49 -7.19
CA GLU A 66 0.38 -4.38 -7.23
C GLU A 66 0.51 -5.22 -5.94
N VAL A 67 0.31 -4.62 -4.77
CA VAL A 67 0.26 -5.36 -3.49
C VAL A 67 -0.92 -6.33 -3.45
N THR A 68 -2.07 -5.93 -3.96
CA THR A 68 -3.27 -6.80 -3.99
C THR A 68 -3.07 -8.00 -4.91
N GLN A 69 -2.32 -7.86 -6.00
CA GLN A 69 -1.98 -8.96 -6.92
C GLN A 69 -0.92 -9.91 -6.37
N ALA A 70 -0.06 -9.43 -5.47
CA ALA A 70 0.98 -10.24 -4.85
C ALA A 70 0.46 -11.12 -3.69
N LEU A 71 -0.68 -10.77 -3.10
CA LEU A 71 -1.40 -11.55 -2.08
C LEU A 71 -2.21 -12.68 -2.71
#